data_AF-A0A2N5AH94-F1
#
_entry.id   AF-A0A2N5AH94-F1
#
_cell.length_a   1.000
_cell.length_b   1.000
_cell.length_c   1.000
_cell.angle_alpha   90.00
_cell.angle_beta   90.00
_cell.angle_gamma   90.00
#
_symmetry.space_group_name_H-M   'P 1'
#
loop_
_entity.id
_entity.type
_entity.pdbx_description
1 polymer ?
#
loop_
_entity_poly.entity_id
_entity_poly.type
_entity_poly.pdbx_seq_one_letter_code
_entity_poly.pdbx_strand_id
1 'polypeptide(L)'
;GYKATLTNTGADGGVDILLHKGGHREMVQCKLWKTSKVGVSVVREIYGVVQADAYERGYIITSGFFTQDAWTFALSANVKGTLSLIDGSRLLKIIKDKDIPTPPPEIINVVPGENEINDPNAIPNCPRCHSKMVRRMSNGTYFYGCSVYPICKGTRNY
;
A
#
# COMPACT_ATOMS: atom_id res chain seq x y z
N GLY A 1 5.61 23.09 3.58
CA GLY A 1 4.94 21.83 3.19
C GLY A 1 4.76 21.79 1.68
N TYR A 2 4.07 20.78 1.14
CA TYR A 2 3.62 20.76 -0.25
C TYR A 2 2.28 21.49 -0.37
N LYS A 3 2.03 22.16 -1.50
CA LYS A 3 0.71 22.60 -1.94
C LYS A 3 0.10 21.48 -2.79
N ALA A 4 -1.03 20.92 -2.34
CA ALA A 4 -1.75 19.88 -3.05
C ALA A 4 -2.94 20.48 -3.82
N THR A 5 -3.10 20.09 -5.09
CA THR A 5 -4.23 20.51 -5.94
C THR A 5 -4.86 19.26 -6.53
N LEU A 6 -6.19 19.13 -6.41
CA LEU A 6 -6.94 18.07 -7.06
C LEU A 6 -7.09 18.42 -8.55
N THR A 7 -6.84 17.45 -9.40
CA THR A 7 -7.05 17.56 -10.85
C THR A 7 -8.43 17.02 -11.18
N ASN A 8 -9.23 17.79 -11.93
CA ASN A 8 -10.52 17.30 -12.39
C ASN A 8 -10.26 16.23 -13.46
N THR A 9 -10.87 15.06 -13.30
CA THR A 9 -10.76 13.91 -14.19
C THR A 9 -11.17 14.27 -15.62
N GLY A 10 -10.22 14.65 -16.46
CA GLY A 10 -10.39 14.84 -17.89
C GLY A 10 -9.04 14.66 -18.57
N ALA A 11 -9.03 13.92 -19.70
CA ALA A 11 -8.02 13.67 -20.75
C ALA A 11 -6.50 13.63 -20.46
N ASP A 12 -6.03 14.04 -19.28
CA ASP A 12 -4.63 14.39 -18.98
C ASP A 12 -3.88 13.23 -18.29
N GLY A 13 -4.09 12.00 -18.75
CA GLY A 13 -3.20 10.88 -18.39
C GLY A 13 -3.34 10.31 -16.96
N GLY A 14 -4.34 10.74 -16.19
CA GLY A 14 -4.73 10.06 -14.95
C GLY A 14 -4.05 10.53 -13.66
N VAL A 15 -3.54 11.76 -13.61
CA VAL A 15 -3.13 12.38 -12.34
C VAL A 15 -4.36 12.70 -11.49
N ASP A 16 -4.36 12.30 -10.21
CA ASP A 16 -5.45 12.60 -9.26
C ASP A 16 -5.10 13.77 -8.33
N ILE A 17 -3.83 13.90 -7.96
CA ILE A 17 -3.33 14.99 -7.11
C ILE A 17 -2.00 15.50 -7.64
N LEU A 18 -1.89 16.81 -7.76
CA LEU A 18 -0.67 17.51 -8.12
C LEU A 18 -0.05 18.18 -6.88
N LEU A 19 1.19 17.83 -6.58
CA LEU A 19 1.96 18.34 -5.44
C LEU A 19 3.00 19.34 -5.93
N HIS A 20 3.04 20.52 -5.30
CA HIS A 20 4.02 21.56 -5.58
C HIS A 20 4.79 21.98 -4.34
N LYS A 21 6.11 22.08 -4.44
CA LYS A 21 6.96 22.63 -3.38
C LYS A 21 8.22 23.24 -3.98
N GLY A 22 8.44 24.54 -3.76
CA GLY A 22 9.68 25.21 -4.17
C GLY A 22 10.00 25.10 -5.66
N GLY A 23 9.00 25.16 -6.55
CA GLY A 23 9.17 24.99 -8.00
C GLY A 23 9.19 23.53 -8.46
N HIS A 24 9.30 22.57 -7.55
CA HIS A 24 9.25 21.15 -7.85
C HIS A 24 7.81 20.65 -7.96
N ARG A 25 7.57 19.81 -8.97
CA ARG A 25 6.28 19.19 -9.28
C ARG A 25 6.36 17.69 -9.08
N GLU A 26 5.45 17.16 -8.29
CA GLU A 26 5.26 15.72 -8.12
C GLU A 26 3.79 15.37 -8.36
N MET A 27 3.53 14.18 -8.87
CA MET A 27 2.17 13.73 -9.16
C MET A 27 1.78 12.53 -8.28
N VAL A 28 0.49 12.41 -8.00
CA VAL A 28 -0.09 11.26 -7.31
C VAL A 28 -1.23 10.71 -8.14
N GLN A 29 -1.24 9.39 -8.27
CA GLN A 29 -2.35 8.66 -8.84
C GLN A 29 -2.80 7.57 -7.87
N CYS A 30 -4.08 7.62 -7.54
CA CYS A 30 -4.81 6.72 -6.67
C CYS A 30 -5.64 5.77 -7.54
N LYS A 31 -5.17 4.53 -7.69
CA LYS A 31 -5.93 3.51 -8.42
C LYS A 31 -6.71 2.62 -7.45
N LEU A 32 -8.04 2.80 -7.45
CA LEU A 32 -8.99 1.88 -6.80
C LEU A 32 -9.35 0.77 -7.77
N TRP A 33 -8.68 -0.38 -7.65
CA TRP A 33 -8.83 -1.47 -8.61
C TRP A 33 -9.72 -2.59 -8.08
N LYS A 34 -10.63 -3.06 -8.94
CA LYS A 34 -11.52 -4.22 -8.68
C LYS A 34 -10.75 -5.54 -8.48
N THR A 35 -9.47 -5.56 -8.85
CA THR A 35 -8.55 -6.67 -8.61
C THR A 35 -7.57 -6.29 -7.48
N SER A 36 -7.29 -7.24 -6.59
CA SER A 36 -6.45 -7.02 -5.41
C SER A 36 -4.97 -6.75 -5.72
N LYS A 37 -4.54 -6.82 -6.99
CA LYS A 37 -3.14 -6.69 -7.42
C LYS A 37 -2.97 -5.77 -8.65
N VAL A 38 -2.12 -4.77 -8.51
CA VAL A 38 -1.70 -3.84 -9.58
C VAL A 38 -0.47 -4.39 -10.30
N GLY A 39 -0.61 -4.61 -11.61
CA GLY A 39 0.46 -5.15 -12.47
C GLY A 39 1.45 -4.10 -12.98
N VAL A 40 2.57 -4.59 -13.50
CA VAL A 40 3.68 -3.75 -14.01
C VAL A 40 3.31 -2.88 -15.20
N SER A 41 2.34 -3.29 -16.03
CA SER A 41 1.87 -2.50 -17.18
C SER A 41 1.42 -1.10 -16.77
N VAL A 42 0.67 -1.01 -15.68
CA VAL A 42 0.16 0.26 -15.18
C VAL A 42 1.25 1.09 -14.50
N VAL A 43 2.17 0.44 -13.80
CA VAL A 43 3.32 1.16 -13.24
C VAL A 43 4.17 1.80 -14.35
N ARG A 44 4.32 1.12 -15.49
CA ARG A 44 5.03 1.65 -16.66
C ARG A 44 4.28 2.79 -17.34
N GLU A 45 2.96 2.68 -17.46
CA GLU A 45 2.11 3.74 -17.99
C GLU A 45 2.31 5.04 -17.20
N ILE A 46 2.24 4.97 -15.86
CA ILE A 46 2.37 6.15 -15.00
C ILE A 46 3.79 6.69 -15.03
N TYR A 47 4.80 5.80 -15.05
CA TYR A 47 6.17 6.23 -15.26
C TYR A 47 6.35 6.99 -16.57
N GLY A 48 5.66 6.59 -17.65
CA GLY A 48 5.63 7.32 -18.91
C GLY A 48 5.13 8.75 -18.75
N VAL A 49 4.03 8.95 -18.01
CA VAL A 49 3.48 10.29 -17.69
C VAL A 49 4.48 11.10 -16.86
N VAL A 50 5.08 10.50 -15.84
CA VAL A 50 6.10 11.14 -14.99
C VAL A 50 7.23 11.72 -15.83
N GLN A 51 7.72 10.95 -16.79
CA GLN A 51 8.80 11.37 -17.69
C GLN A 51 8.36 12.41 -18.73
N ALA A 52 7.20 12.23 -19.36
CA ALA A 52 6.70 13.11 -20.42
C ALA A 52 6.40 14.52 -19.91
N ASP A 53 5.83 14.63 -18.72
CA ASP A 53 5.39 15.89 -18.12
C ASP A 53 6.43 16.50 -17.16
N ALA A 54 7.65 15.94 -17.16
CA ALA A 54 8.78 16.38 -16.35
C ALA A 54 8.46 16.50 -14.84
N TYR A 55 7.71 15.53 -14.30
CA TYR A 55 7.53 15.42 -12.87
C TYR A 55 8.83 14.90 -12.23
N GLU A 56 9.22 15.47 -11.09
CA GLU A 56 10.41 15.00 -10.36
C GLU A 56 10.14 13.63 -9.72
N ARG A 57 8.90 13.42 -9.27
CA ARG A 57 8.46 12.17 -8.68
C ARG A 57 7.00 11.87 -8.99
N GLY A 58 6.69 10.59 -9.18
CA GLY A 58 5.34 10.07 -9.22
C GLY A 58 5.05 9.11 -8.07
N TYR A 59 3.86 9.21 -7.50
CA TYR A 59 3.33 8.30 -6.50
C TYR A 59 2.17 7.49 -7.06
N ILE A 60 2.22 6.17 -6.93
CA ILE A 60 1.09 5.29 -7.21
C ILE A 60 0.59 4.72 -5.91
N ILE A 61 -0.67 5.03 -5.58
CA ILE A 61 -1.32 4.62 -4.34
C ILE A 61 -2.44 3.64 -4.67
N THR A 62 -2.51 2.53 -3.93
CA THR A 62 -3.61 1.57 -4.04
C THR A 62 -3.99 1.00 -2.67
N SER A 63 -5.24 0.59 -2.50
CA SER A 63 -5.69 -0.18 -1.33
C SER A 63 -5.33 -1.67 -1.42
N GLY A 64 -4.95 -2.16 -2.61
CA GLY A 64 -4.49 -3.52 -2.86
C GLY A 64 -2.97 -3.67 -2.72
N PHE A 65 -2.39 -4.56 -3.51
CA PHE A 65 -0.93 -4.83 -3.56
C PHE A 65 -0.37 -4.59 -4.96
N PHE A 66 0.93 -4.36 -5.08
CA PHE A 66 1.62 -4.40 -6.37
C PHE A 66 2.21 -5.79 -6.63
N THR A 67 2.29 -6.20 -7.90
CA THR A 67 2.99 -7.43 -8.27
C THR A 67 4.51 -7.29 -8.05
N GLN A 68 5.21 -8.42 -8.02
CA GLN A 68 6.67 -8.41 -7.90
C GLN A 68 7.31 -7.64 -9.07
N ASP A 69 6.81 -7.82 -10.30
CA ASP A 69 7.33 -7.12 -11.48
C ASP A 69 7.14 -5.60 -11.39
N ALA A 70 6.04 -5.15 -10.80
CA ALA A 70 5.78 -3.74 -10.54
C ALA A 70 6.83 -3.15 -9.56
N TRP A 71 7.12 -3.86 -8.47
CA TRP A 71 8.18 -3.48 -7.53
C TRP A 71 9.57 -3.52 -8.16
N THR A 72 9.91 -4.59 -8.87
CA THR A 72 11.20 -4.73 -9.56
C THR A 72 11.42 -3.59 -10.55
N PHE A 73 10.38 -3.21 -11.30
CA PHE A 73 10.46 -2.06 -12.21
C PHE A 73 10.66 -0.74 -11.45
N ALA A 74 9.85 -0.45 -10.44
CA ALA A 74 9.94 0.79 -9.67
C ALA A 74 11.26 0.94 -8.88
N LEU A 75 11.87 -0.16 -8.48
CA LEU A 75 13.15 -0.19 -7.76
C LEU A 75 14.38 -0.34 -8.67
N SER A 76 14.19 -0.50 -9.98
CA SER A 76 15.29 -0.59 -10.94
C SER A 76 16.13 0.70 -10.93
N ALA A 77 17.43 0.60 -11.21
CA ALA A 77 18.36 1.72 -11.10
C ALA A 77 17.94 2.97 -11.87
N ASN A 78 17.23 2.81 -13.00
CA ASN A 78 16.78 3.91 -13.86
C ASN A 78 15.47 4.55 -13.41
N VAL A 79 14.69 3.89 -12.55
CA VAL A 79 13.34 4.34 -12.13
C VAL A 79 13.32 4.72 -10.65
N LYS A 80 14.19 4.09 -9.86
CA LYS A 80 14.31 4.28 -8.42
C LYS A 80 14.57 5.76 -8.12
N GLY A 81 13.72 6.34 -7.28
CA GLY A 81 13.80 7.75 -6.90
C GLY A 81 12.83 8.64 -7.68
N THR A 82 12.43 8.24 -8.88
CA THR A 82 11.45 8.93 -9.72
C THR A 82 10.04 8.39 -9.52
N LEU A 83 9.90 7.11 -9.14
CA LEU A 83 8.60 6.49 -8.87
C LEU A 83 8.54 5.88 -7.46
N SER A 84 7.42 6.09 -6.76
CA SER A 84 7.14 5.54 -5.44
C SER A 84 5.80 4.80 -5.42
N LEU A 85 5.81 3.56 -4.92
CA LEU A 85 4.63 2.72 -4.80
C LEU A 85 4.18 2.66 -3.34
N ILE A 86 2.90 2.93 -3.09
CA ILE A 86 2.28 2.84 -1.76
C ILE A 86 1.11 1.87 -1.86
N ASP A 87 1.31 0.66 -1.34
CA ASP A 87 0.25 -0.34 -1.24
C ASP A 87 -0.64 -0.12 -0.01
N GLY A 88 -1.72 -0.91 0.10
CA GLY A 88 -2.67 -0.78 1.20
C GLY A 88 -2.04 -1.00 2.57
N SER A 89 -1.02 -1.87 2.65
CA SER A 89 -0.34 -2.15 3.91
C SER A 89 0.51 -0.97 4.39
N ARG A 90 1.18 -0.27 3.46
CA ARG A 90 1.96 0.94 3.74
C ARG A 90 1.05 2.13 3.97
N LEU A 91 -0.02 2.26 3.19
CA LEU A 91 -1.01 3.32 3.34
C LEU A 91 -1.65 3.29 4.73
N LEU A 92 -2.08 2.12 5.21
CA LEU A 92 -2.64 1.97 6.56
C LEU A 92 -1.64 2.36 7.65
N LYS A 93 -0.34 2.08 7.47
CA LYS A 93 0.69 2.54 8.40
C LYS A 93 0.78 4.07 8.38
N ILE A 94 0.84 4.69 7.20
CA ILE A 94 0.92 6.15 7.05
C ILE A 94 -0.29 6.85 7.69
N ILE A 95 -1.49 6.26 7.56
CA ILE A 95 -2.71 6.79 8.18
C ILE A 95 -2.66 6.66 9.71
N LYS A 96 -2.19 5.52 10.23
CA LYS A 96 -2.13 5.25 11.68
C LYS A 96 -0.99 5.99 12.41
N ASP A 97 0.08 6.32 11.71
CA ASP A 97 1.24 7.06 12.25
C ASP A 97 0.97 8.57 12.33
N LYS A 98 -0.23 9.02 11.94
CA LYS A 98 -0.68 10.39 12.15
C LYS A 98 -1.68 10.43 13.30
N ASP A 99 -1.37 11.33 14.23
CA ASP A 99 -2.26 11.93 15.22
C ASP A 99 -3.43 12.64 14.52
N ILE A 100 -4.27 11.86 13.84
CA ILE A 100 -5.60 12.30 13.43
C ILE A 100 -6.40 12.27 14.72
N PRO A 101 -6.94 13.40 15.21
CA PRO A 101 -7.92 13.37 16.27
C PRO A 101 -9.01 12.45 15.76
N THR A 102 -9.10 11.24 16.31
CA THR A 102 -10.29 10.44 16.14
C THR A 102 -11.42 11.31 16.66
N PRO A 103 -12.49 11.61 15.87
CA PRO A 103 -13.72 12.05 16.50
C PRO A 103 -13.99 11.06 17.63
N PRO A 104 -14.33 11.56 18.84
CA PRO A 104 -14.37 10.75 20.04
C PRO A 104 -15.14 9.46 19.73
N PRO A 105 -14.64 8.29 20.17
CA PRO A 105 -15.38 7.06 20.00
C PRO A 105 -16.75 7.30 20.62
N GLU A 106 -17.80 7.19 19.81
CA GLU A 106 -19.13 7.01 20.37
C GLU A 106 -19.01 5.85 21.35
N ILE A 107 -19.38 6.15 22.59
CA ILE A 107 -19.08 5.38 23.78
C ILE A 107 -19.69 3.99 23.61
N ILE A 108 -18.84 2.99 23.37
CA ILE A 108 -19.20 1.60 23.69
C ILE A 108 -18.37 1.25 24.92
N ASN A 109 -18.98 1.44 26.08
CA ASN A 109 -18.45 1.00 27.37
C ASN A 109 -18.24 -0.51 27.34
N VAL A 110 -16.99 -1.00 27.29
CA VAL A 110 -16.69 -2.38 27.71
C VAL A 110 -15.41 -2.39 28.55
N VAL A 111 -15.60 -2.88 29.76
CA VAL A 111 -14.68 -3.06 30.90
C VAL A 111 -13.48 -3.95 30.51
N PRO A 112 -12.29 -3.78 31.13
CA PRO A 112 -11.14 -4.64 30.90
C PRO A 112 -11.38 -6.03 31.49
N GLY A 113 -11.58 -7.02 30.62
CA GLY A 113 -11.65 -8.42 30.98
C GLY A 113 -10.93 -9.23 29.91
N GLU A 114 -9.78 -9.78 30.30
CA GLU A 114 -9.31 -11.09 29.85
C GLU A 114 -10.46 -11.99 29.40
N ASN A 115 -10.59 -12.22 28.10
CA ASN A 115 -11.15 -13.44 27.55
C ASN A 115 -10.94 -13.49 26.04
N GLU A 116 -10.39 -14.62 25.63
CA GLU A 116 -10.17 -15.08 24.27
C GLU A 116 -11.44 -14.91 23.43
N ILE A 117 -11.45 -13.94 22.53
CA ILE A 117 -12.46 -13.90 21.48
C ILE A 117 -11.91 -14.75 20.34
N ASN A 118 -12.47 -15.95 20.21
CA ASN A 118 -12.52 -16.74 18.99
C ASN A 118 -13.09 -15.88 17.85
N ASP A 119 -12.27 -14.98 17.30
CA ASP A 119 -12.56 -14.35 16.03
C ASP A 119 -12.01 -15.27 14.93
N PRO A 120 -12.88 -15.98 14.17
CA PRO A 120 -12.45 -16.82 13.07
C PRO A 120 -11.75 -16.04 11.94
N ASN A 121 -11.69 -14.71 12.01
CA ASN A 121 -10.95 -13.84 11.11
C ASN A 121 -9.69 -13.21 11.72
N ALA A 122 -9.32 -13.53 12.97
CA ALA A 122 -8.08 -13.03 13.56
C ALA A 122 -6.87 -13.65 12.86
N ILE A 123 -6.03 -12.81 12.25
CA ILE A 123 -4.79 -13.24 11.60
C ILE A 123 -3.86 -13.83 12.67
N PRO A 124 -3.51 -15.12 12.61
CA PRO A 124 -2.72 -15.76 13.66
C PRO A 124 -1.27 -15.26 13.65
N ASN A 125 -0.62 -15.32 14.80
CA ASN A 125 0.83 -15.12 14.92
C ASN A 125 1.59 -16.36 14.45
N CYS A 126 2.82 -16.15 13.97
CA CYS A 126 3.70 -17.18 13.45
C CYS A 126 4.08 -18.17 14.55
N PRO A 127 3.90 -19.49 14.36
CA PRO A 127 4.20 -20.48 15.41
C PRO A 127 5.71 -20.66 15.66
N ARG A 128 6.58 -20.09 14.81
CA ARG A 128 8.05 -20.22 14.96
C ARG A 128 8.74 -19.02 15.59
N CYS A 129 8.21 -17.82 15.39
CA CYS A 129 8.87 -16.59 15.85
C CYS A 129 7.89 -15.56 16.43
N HIS A 130 6.61 -15.92 16.55
CA HIS A 130 5.50 -15.08 17.04
C HIS A 130 5.26 -13.77 16.27
N SER A 131 6.01 -13.51 15.20
CA SER A 131 5.76 -12.39 14.30
C SER A 131 4.42 -12.55 13.57
N LYS A 132 3.86 -11.43 13.11
CA LYS A 132 2.59 -11.44 12.36
C LYS A 132 2.68 -12.33 11.13
N MET A 133 1.57 -12.98 10.78
CA MET A 133 1.48 -13.74 9.54
C MET A 133 0.79 -12.94 8.44
N VAL A 134 1.07 -13.28 7.19
CA VAL A 134 0.47 -12.69 6.00
C VAL A 134 -0.14 -13.79 5.15
N ARG A 135 -1.31 -13.54 4.56
CA ARG A 135 -1.96 -14.51 3.67
C ARG A 135 -1.17 -14.62 2.35
N ARG A 136 -0.84 -15.84 1.98
CA ARG A 136 -0.12 -16.26 0.77
C ARG A 136 -0.95 -17.32 0.05
N MET A 137 -0.61 -17.64 -1.19
CA MET A 137 -1.32 -18.61 -2.01
C MET A 137 -0.32 -19.56 -2.65
N SER A 138 -0.63 -20.85 -2.63
CA SER A 138 0.15 -21.91 -3.29
C SER A 138 -0.81 -22.93 -3.88
N ASN A 139 -0.65 -23.27 -5.16
CA ASN A 139 -1.45 -24.28 -5.88
C ASN A 139 -2.98 -24.12 -5.70
N GLY A 140 -3.50 -22.89 -5.72
CA GLY A 140 -4.95 -22.64 -5.54
C GLY A 140 -5.40 -22.48 -4.09
N THR A 141 -4.57 -22.86 -3.11
CA THR A 141 -4.92 -22.84 -1.68
C THR A 141 -4.26 -21.67 -0.97
N TYR A 142 -4.99 -21.00 -0.08
CA TYR A 142 -4.45 -19.95 0.78
C TYR A 142 -3.78 -20.54 2.02
N PHE A 143 -2.71 -19.90 2.47
CA PHE A 143 -2.05 -20.21 3.73
C PHE A 143 -1.50 -18.93 4.34
N TYR A 144 -1.37 -18.88 5.65
CA TYR A 144 -0.62 -17.83 6.34
C TYR A 144 0.87 -18.16 6.30
N GLY A 145 1.70 -17.26 5.79
CA GLY A 145 3.16 -17.33 5.88
C GLY A 145 3.72 -16.21 6.75
N CYS A 146 4.83 -16.46 7.44
CA CYS A 146 5.46 -15.45 8.29
C CYS A 146 5.79 -14.16 7.51
N SER A 147 5.58 -13.00 8.15
CA SER A 147 5.94 -11.70 7.58
C SER A 147 7.45 -11.51 7.41
N VAL A 148 8.25 -12.28 8.15
CA VAL A 148 9.73 -12.19 8.17
C VAL A 148 10.38 -13.23 7.23
N TYR A 149 9.62 -13.86 6.34
CA TYR A 149 10.18 -14.70 5.27
C TYR A 149 11.15 -13.88 4.38
N PRO A 150 12.33 -14.40 3.98
CA PRO A 150 12.79 -15.80 4.06
C PRO A 150 13.48 -16.21 5.37
N ILE A 151 13.72 -15.27 6.28
CA ILE A 151 14.44 -15.49 7.55
C ILE A 151 13.65 -16.45 8.45
N CYS A 152 12.33 -16.26 8.53
CA CYS A 152 11.43 -17.21 9.16
C CYS A 152 10.50 -17.86 8.13
N LYS A 153 10.57 -19.19 8.01
CA LYS A 153 9.74 -19.99 7.10
C LYS A 153 8.47 -20.55 7.74
N GLY A 154 7.98 -19.94 8.83
CA GLY A 154 6.77 -20.39 9.50
C GLY A 154 5.52 -20.23 8.64
N THR A 155 4.67 -21.25 8.62
CA THR A 155 3.39 -21.26 7.87
C THR A 155 2.27 -21.83 8.74
N ARG A 156 1.01 -21.50 8.39
CA ARG A 156 -0.23 -22.05 8.94
C ARG A 156 -1.26 -22.12 7.82
N ASN A 157 -2.18 -23.07 7.91
CA ASN A 157 -3.30 -23.11 6.98
C ASN A 157 -4.19 -21.87 7.18
N TYR A 158 -4.79 -21.40 6.09
CA TYR A 158 -5.76 -20.32 6.14
C TYR A 158 -7.05 -20.81 6.78
#